data_AF-A0A2D3W6R3-F1
#
_entry.id   AF-A0A2D3W6R3-F1
#
_cell.length_a   1.000
_cell.length_b   1.000
_cell.length_c   1.000
_cell.angle_alpha   90.00
_cell.angle_beta   90.00
_cell.angle_gamma   90.00
#
_symmetry.space_group_name_H-M   'P 1'
#
loop_
_entity.id
_entity.type
_entity.pdbx_description
1 polymer ?
#
loop_
_entity_poly.entity_id
_entity_poly.type
_entity_poly.pdbx_seq_one_letter_code
_entity_poly.pdbx_strand_id
1 'polypeptide(L)'
;MFKTLCCFFLTCTFLFADANATSKLEEGIKIDALHQKITLIDEAVKDNLWFKRYGNYLTYQKLLEELSTVDAEVKKFKNTKDKASLEKYEKLLTKQESLEKQIELLQEFKNSPFSKLVDAADVESYTKVTNPFAILSALSYIKKIKQESLDYKARLERLDFLVEKLKEKETLLATLYEIEPMITNEDALYEAQKELNAFTSAQEIARTSYSLYVKKVEEATIRVTQDITVQMKRAFNIGIFIIVVIVVTFLLKFIAKRYVKDNERFYTANKIINFVNVTLILLILLFSYIENVSYLVTVLGFASAGIAIAMKDWFMSI
;
A
#
# COMPACT_ATOMS: atom_id res chain seq x y z
N MET A 1 50.92 -28.33 65.62
CA MET A 1 49.70 -27.50 65.44
C MET A 1 49.77 -26.55 64.24
N PHE A 2 50.93 -25.95 63.91
CA PHE A 2 51.02 -24.99 62.79
C PHE A 2 50.92 -25.62 61.38
N LYS A 3 51.40 -26.86 61.19
CA LYS A 3 51.35 -27.57 59.88
C LYS A 3 49.92 -27.98 59.46
N THR A 4 49.07 -28.38 60.39
CA THR A 4 47.68 -28.79 60.12
C THR A 4 46.78 -27.60 59.78
N LEU A 5 47.08 -26.41 60.30
CA LEU A 5 46.35 -25.17 60.00
C LEU A 5 46.65 -24.64 58.59
N CYS A 6 47.91 -24.74 58.14
CA CYS A 6 48.28 -24.39 56.75
C CYS A 6 47.65 -25.32 55.72
N CYS A 7 47.55 -26.63 55.99
CA CYS A 7 46.88 -27.56 55.07
C CYS A 7 45.39 -27.26 54.93
N PHE A 8 44.71 -26.87 56.01
CA PHE A 8 43.28 -26.52 55.97
C PHE A 8 43.02 -25.21 55.20
N PHE A 9 43.90 -24.22 55.35
CA PHE A 9 43.84 -22.98 54.58
C PHE A 9 44.10 -23.22 53.08
N LEU A 10 45.05 -24.09 52.72
CA LEU A 10 45.32 -24.46 51.34
C LEU A 10 44.12 -25.18 50.70
N THR A 11 43.50 -26.14 51.41
CA THR A 11 42.34 -26.89 50.89
C THR A 11 41.11 -26.01 50.72
N CYS A 12 40.89 -25.02 51.61
CA CYS A 12 39.82 -24.04 51.42
C CYS A 12 40.09 -23.13 50.21
N THR A 13 41.33 -22.68 49.98
CA THR A 13 41.64 -21.88 48.79
C THR A 13 41.44 -22.66 47.48
N PHE A 14 41.72 -23.97 47.47
CA PHE A 14 41.48 -24.81 46.29
C PHE A 14 39.98 -25.07 46.04
N LEU A 15 39.18 -25.32 47.08
CA LEU A 15 37.73 -25.49 46.94
C LEU A 15 37.02 -24.20 46.53
N PHE A 16 37.45 -23.05 47.04
CA PHE A 16 36.94 -21.75 46.59
C PHE A 16 37.41 -21.38 45.18
N ALA A 17 38.62 -21.80 44.79
CA ALA A 17 39.13 -21.60 43.42
C ALA A 17 38.38 -22.45 42.40
N ASP A 18 38.09 -23.72 42.69
CA ASP A 18 37.30 -24.60 41.82
C ASP A 18 35.86 -24.11 41.69
N ALA A 19 35.21 -23.71 42.79
CA ALA A 19 33.85 -23.16 42.75
C ALA A 19 33.78 -21.87 41.91
N ASN A 20 34.77 -20.98 42.04
CA ASN A 20 34.85 -19.71 41.30
C ASN A 20 35.25 -19.91 39.82
N ALA A 21 36.04 -20.95 39.51
CA ALA A 21 36.35 -21.33 38.13
C ALA A 21 35.14 -21.97 37.43
N THR A 22 34.37 -22.79 38.17
CA THR A 22 33.15 -23.42 37.66
C THR A 22 32.04 -22.39 37.42
N SER A 23 31.87 -21.40 38.32
CA SER A 23 30.88 -20.32 38.12
C SER A 23 31.23 -19.41 36.95
N LYS A 24 32.51 -19.04 36.77
CA LYS A 24 32.98 -18.25 35.62
C LYS A 24 32.84 -19.00 34.29
N LEU A 25 33.06 -20.31 34.28
CA LEU A 25 32.84 -21.14 33.09
C LEU A 25 31.36 -21.21 32.74
N GLU A 26 30.48 -21.32 33.74
CA GLU A 26 29.02 -21.35 33.55
C GLU A 26 28.48 -19.98 33.06
N GLU A 27 29.02 -18.86 33.56
CA GLU A 27 28.73 -17.50 33.09
C GLU A 27 29.22 -17.28 31.65
N GLY A 28 30.44 -17.74 31.32
CA GLY A 28 30.98 -17.67 29.95
C GLY A 28 30.12 -18.44 28.93
N ILE A 29 29.67 -19.65 29.28
CA ILE A 29 28.76 -20.44 28.42
C ILE A 29 27.41 -19.74 28.23
N LYS A 30 26.89 -19.06 29.26
CA LYS A 30 25.66 -18.28 29.17
C LYS A 30 25.83 -17.06 28.27
N ILE A 31 26.94 -16.34 28.37
CA ILE A 31 27.27 -15.18 27.53
C ILE A 31 27.38 -15.60 26.06
N ASP A 32 28.10 -16.68 25.76
CA ASP A 32 28.23 -17.19 24.38
C ASP A 32 26.87 -17.60 23.81
N ALA A 33 26.00 -18.22 24.62
CA ALA A 33 24.64 -18.56 24.21
C ALA A 33 23.78 -17.32 23.93
N LEU A 34 23.94 -16.23 24.71
CA LEU A 34 23.27 -14.96 24.47
C LEU A 34 23.75 -14.33 23.15
N HIS A 35 25.07 -14.29 22.91
CA HIS A 35 25.65 -13.77 21.67
C HIS A 35 25.16 -14.54 20.43
N GLN A 36 25.08 -15.87 20.52
CA GLN A 36 24.52 -16.69 19.44
C GLN A 36 23.05 -16.34 19.16
N LYS A 37 22.22 -16.18 20.20
CA LYS A 37 20.81 -15.76 20.03
C LYS A 37 20.68 -14.38 19.42
N ILE A 38 21.52 -13.42 19.83
CA ILE A 38 21.54 -12.07 19.26
C ILE A 38 21.90 -12.14 17.77
N THR A 39 22.92 -12.94 17.41
CA THR A 39 23.35 -13.12 16.02
C THR A 39 22.24 -13.73 15.15
N LEU A 40 21.51 -14.72 15.68
CA LEU A 40 20.37 -15.31 14.97
C LEU A 40 19.23 -14.30 14.75
N ILE A 41 18.97 -13.42 15.73
CA ILE A 41 18.00 -12.34 15.57
C ILE A 41 18.46 -11.38 14.48
N ASP A 42 19.73 -10.95 14.50
CA ASP A 42 20.31 -10.06 13.49
C ASP A 42 20.18 -10.66 12.08
N GLU A 43 20.42 -11.96 11.93
CA GLU A 43 20.20 -12.67 10.67
C GLU A 43 18.74 -12.75 10.23
N ALA A 44 17.81 -12.89 11.18
CA ALA A 44 16.38 -12.94 10.90
C ALA A 44 15.80 -11.59 10.48
N VAL A 45 16.34 -10.48 11.00
CA VAL A 45 15.84 -9.12 10.73
C VAL A 45 16.53 -8.45 9.55
N LYS A 46 17.75 -8.87 9.17
CA LYS A 46 18.58 -8.20 8.14
C LYS A 46 17.86 -7.95 6.82
N ASP A 47 16.99 -8.87 6.41
CA ASP A 47 16.29 -8.81 5.12
C ASP A 47 14.95 -8.09 5.17
N ASN A 48 14.53 -7.63 6.35
CA ASN A 48 13.32 -6.85 6.51
C ASN A 48 13.46 -5.47 5.85
N LEU A 49 12.46 -5.07 5.06
CA LEU A 49 12.45 -3.78 4.36
C LEU A 49 12.50 -2.59 5.33
N TRP A 50 11.78 -2.67 6.45
CA TRP A 50 11.75 -1.63 7.47
C TRP A 50 13.13 -1.45 8.11
N PHE A 51 13.80 -2.57 8.40
CA PHE A 51 15.16 -2.60 8.94
C PHE A 51 16.19 -2.01 7.96
N LYS A 52 16.15 -2.42 6.68
CA LYS A 52 17.03 -1.85 5.63
C LYS A 52 16.83 -0.34 5.45
N ARG A 53 15.59 0.15 5.46
CA ARG A 53 15.29 1.59 5.33
C ARG A 53 15.78 2.38 6.54
N TYR A 54 15.64 1.83 7.73
CA TYR A 54 16.20 2.44 8.94
C TYR A 54 17.73 2.49 8.90
N GLY A 55 18.38 1.41 8.45
CA GLY A 55 19.84 1.39 8.24
C GLY A 55 20.30 2.48 7.27
N ASN A 56 19.62 2.67 6.14
CA ASN A 56 19.93 3.73 5.18
C ASN A 56 19.76 5.13 5.79
N TYR A 57 18.76 5.33 6.65
CA TYR A 57 18.58 6.57 7.39
C TYR A 57 19.74 6.84 8.35
N LEU A 58 20.19 5.82 9.10
CA LEU A 58 21.35 5.96 9.98
C LEU A 58 22.63 6.27 9.19
N THR A 59 22.84 5.62 8.04
CA THR A 59 23.96 5.93 7.14
C THR A 59 23.89 7.37 6.64
N TYR A 60 22.69 7.85 6.27
CA TYR A 60 22.50 9.24 5.88
C TYR A 60 22.86 10.22 7.00
N GLN A 61 22.45 9.95 8.24
CA GLN A 61 22.82 10.79 9.39
C GLN A 61 24.33 10.80 9.65
N LYS A 62 24.97 9.63 9.60
CA LYS A 62 26.43 9.52 9.75
C LYS A 62 27.19 10.29 8.67
N LEU A 63 26.74 10.20 7.41
CA LEU A 63 27.35 10.96 6.32
C LEU A 63 27.20 12.47 6.50
N LEU A 64 26.07 12.94 7.03
CA LEU A 64 25.88 14.37 7.36
C LEU A 64 26.82 14.82 8.48
N GLU A 65 26.99 14.01 9.52
CA GLU A 65 27.95 14.28 10.59
C GLU A 65 29.38 14.31 10.04
N GLU A 66 29.77 13.31 9.25
CA GLU A 66 31.09 13.28 8.59
C GLU A 66 31.32 14.49 7.70
N LEU A 67 30.35 14.89 6.87
CA LEU A 67 30.44 16.08 6.04
C LEU A 67 30.64 17.34 6.90
N SER A 68 29.92 17.46 8.02
CA SER A 68 30.07 18.61 8.92
C SER A 68 31.47 18.71 9.52
N THR A 69 32.10 17.56 9.85
CA THR A 69 33.47 17.52 10.36
C THR A 69 34.49 17.87 9.27
N VAL A 70 34.31 17.32 8.05
CA VAL A 70 35.17 17.61 6.90
C VAL A 70 35.07 19.08 6.52
N ASP A 71 33.87 19.67 6.48
CA ASP A 71 33.66 21.10 6.22
C ASP A 71 34.37 21.99 7.23
N ALA A 72 34.33 21.62 8.52
CA ALA A 72 35.03 22.33 9.57
C ALA A 72 36.56 22.25 9.39
N GLU A 73 37.08 21.11 8.93
CA GLU A 73 38.50 20.95 8.60
C GLU A 73 38.90 21.73 7.35
N VAL A 74 38.13 21.66 6.27
CA VAL A 74 38.35 22.42 5.03
C VAL A 74 38.44 23.93 5.33
N LYS A 75 37.55 24.45 6.18
CA LYS A 75 37.58 25.85 6.63
C LYS A 75 38.87 26.22 7.38
N LYS A 76 39.46 25.30 8.14
CA LYS A 76 40.72 25.53 8.88
C LYS A 76 41.94 25.57 7.96
N PHE A 77 41.97 24.75 6.92
CA PHE A 77 43.11 24.65 5.99
C PHE A 77 43.05 25.63 4.80
N LYS A 78 41.93 26.35 4.62
CA LYS A 78 41.68 27.29 3.51
C LYS A 78 42.72 28.41 3.35
N ASN A 79 43.35 28.83 4.45
CA ASN A 79 44.29 29.97 4.46
C ASN A 79 45.77 29.55 4.62
N THR A 80 46.05 28.24 4.64
CA THR A 80 47.39 27.73 4.94
C THR A 80 48.23 27.65 3.66
N LYS A 81 49.47 28.16 3.69
CA LYS A 81 50.35 28.30 2.50
C LYS A 81 51.42 27.22 2.37
N ASP A 82 51.51 26.26 3.28
CA ASP A 82 52.51 25.20 3.20
C ASP A 82 52.07 24.09 2.23
N LYS A 83 53.06 23.48 1.56
CA LYS A 83 52.85 22.51 0.49
C LYS A 83 52.14 21.22 0.97
N ALA A 84 52.35 20.83 2.23
CA ALA A 84 51.74 19.63 2.82
C ALA A 84 50.26 19.87 3.20
N SER A 85 49.93 21.07 3.71
CA SER A 85 48.55 21.48 3.98
C SER A 85 47.74 21.71 2.71
N LEU A 86 48.37 22.15 1.61
CA LEU A 86 47.73 22.23 0.29
C LEU A 86 47.28 20.85 -0.20
N GLU A 87 48.16 19.84 -0.12
CA GLU A 87 47.81 18.46 -0.50
C GLU A 87 46.71 17.87 0.41
N LYS A 88 46.77 18.16 1.72
CA LYS A 88 45.73 17.76 2.68
C LYS A 88 44.39 18.45 2.39
N TYR A 89 44.42 19.72 2.00
CA TYR A 89 43.24 20.49 1.63
C TYR A 89 42.57 19.92 0.37
N GLU A 90 43.33 19.57 -0.67
CA GLU A 90 42.79 18.92 -1.88
C GLU A 90 42.16 17.55 -1.57
N LYS A 91 42.78 16.74 -0.69
CA LYS A 91 42.20 15.48 -0.21
C LYS A 91 40.90 15.68 0.57
N LEU A 92 40.79 16.75 1.37
CA LEU A 92 39.56 17.06 2.09
C LEU A 92 38.45 17.56 1.16
N LEU A 93 38.77 18.35 0.13
CA LEU A 93 37.81 18.78 -0.88
C LEU A 93 37.26 17.59 -1.68
N THR A 94 38.11 16.69 -2.14
CA THR A 94 37.66 15.47 -2.85
C THR A 94 36.81 14.57 -1.94
N LYS A 95 37.15 14.47 -0.64
CA LYS A 95 36.31 13.77 0.33
C LYS A 95 34.96 14.46 0.53
N GLN A 96 34.95 15.79 0.62
CA GLN A 96 33.73 16.59 0.74
C GLN A 96 32.80 16.34 -0.47
N GLU A 97 33.31 16.46 -1.70
CA GLU A 97 32.53 16.20 -2.92
C GLU A 97 31.99 14.75 -2.96
N SER A 98 32.76 13.78 -2.49
CA SER A 98 32.30 12.39 -2.40
C SER A 98 31.17 12.23 -1.39
N LEU A 99 31.28 12.84 -0.21
CA LEU A 99 30.25 12.82 0.81
C LEU A 99 28.98 13.51 0.34
N GLU A 100 29.09 14.67 -0.31
CA GLU A 100 27.95 15.39 -0.90
C GLU A 100 27.19 14.52 -1.90
N LYS A 101 27.91 13.82 -2.80
CA LYS A 101 27.30 12.87 -3.76
C LYS A 101 26.62 11.69 -3.06
N GLN A 102 27.23 11.11 -2.03
CA GLN A 102 26.62 10.01 -1.27
C GLN A 102 25.36 10.45 -0.52
N ILE A 103 25.38 11.66 0.06
CA ILE A 103 24.20 12.28 0.69
C ILE A 103 23.10 12.52 -0.34
N GLU A 104 23.46 12.99 -1.54
CA GLU A 104 22.52 13.19 -2.65
C GLU A 104 21.76 11.90 -3.01
N LEU A 105 22.49 10.78 -3.12
CA LEU A 105 21.91 9.46 -3.40
C LEU A 105 20.95 8.97 -2.31
N LEU A 106 21.13 9.41 -1.07
CA LEU A 106 20.33 9.00 0.09
C LEU A 106 19.32 10.07 0.55
N GLN A 107 19.11 11.14 -0.23
CA GLN A 107 18.21 12.24 0.16
C GLN A 107 16.78 11.79 0.46
N GLU A 108 16.33 10.67 -0.13
CA GLU A 108 14.98 10.16 0.13
C GLU A 108 14.72 9.73 1.59
N PHE A 109 15.78 9.57 2.40
CA PHE A 109 15.72 9.20 3.81
C PHE A 109 15.73 10.41 4.76
N LYS A 110 15.85 11.66 4.25
CA LYS A 110 16.08 12.87 5.06
C LYS A 110 15.03 13.15 6.15
N ASN A 111 13.74 13.07 5.82
CA ASN A 111 12.67 13.66 6.64
C ASN A 111 12.07 12.68 7.68
N SER A 112 12.13 11.37 7.43
CA SER A 112 11.73 10.32 8.38
C SER A 112 12.12 8.93 7.82
N PRO A 113 12.66 8.02 8.65
CA PRO A 113 12.99 6.65 8.22
C PRO A 113 11.76 5.86 7.75
N PHE A 114 10.56 6.24 8.18
CA PHE A 114 9.36 5.43 8.05
C PHE A 114 8.20 6.09 7.30
N SER A 115 8.20 7.41 7.08
CA SER A 115 7.06 8.15 6.48
C SER A 115 6.43 7.42 5.27
N LYS A 116 7.22 7.14 4.23
CA LYS A 116 6.71 6.48 3.00
C LYS A 116 6.15 5.07 3.21
N LEU A 117 6.53 4.38 4.29
CA LEU A 117 6.07 3.03 4.61
C LEU A 117 4.81 3.04 5.48
N VAL A 118 4.65 4.08 6.28
CA VAL A 118 3.55 4.28 7.21
C VAL A 118 2.36 4.96 6.53
N ASP A 119 2.61 5.80 5.53
CA ASP A 119 1.56 6.47 4.77
C ASP A 119 0.73 5.45 3.99
N ALA A 120 -0.54 5.29 4.37
CA ALA A 120 -1.50 4.58 3.56
C ALA A 120 -1.82 5.44 2.35
N ALA A 121 -1.63 4.89 1.14
CA ALA A 121 -2.08 5.55 -0.08
C ALA A 121 -3.54 5.97 0.09
N ASP A 122 -3.87 7.20 -0.30
CA ASP A 122 -5.25 7.64 -0.21
C ASP A 122 -6.14 6.76 -1.10
N VAL A 123 -7.30 6.39 -0.58
CA VAL A 123 -8.33 5.71 -1.38
C VAL A 123 -8.85 6.76 -2.37
N GLU A 124 -8.33 6.73 -3.61
CA GLU A 124 -8.75 7.62 -4.68
C GLU A 124 -10.28 7.62 -4.79
N SER A 125 -10.88 8.81 -4.85
CA SER A 125 -12.33 8.95 -4.99
C SER A 125 -12.79 8.36 -6.32
N TYR A 126 -13.50 7.24 -6.27
CA TYR A 126 -14.10 6.63 -7.46
C TYR A 126 -15.19 7.53 -8.05
N THR A 127 -15.17 7.72 -9.37
CA THR A 127 -16.22 8.44 -10.10
C THR A 127 -17.49 7.60 -10.13
N LYS A 128 -18.63 8.20 -9.79
CA LYS A 128 -19.92 7.51 -9.66
C LYS A 128 -20.21 6.57 -10.84
N VAL A 129 -20.77 5.38 -10.56
CA VAL A 129 -21.19 4.45 -11.63
C VAL A 129 -22.37 5.07 -12.39
N THR A 130 -22.12 5.61 -13.59
CA THR A 130 -23.13 6.30 -14.40
C THR A 130 -23.95 5.36 -15.27
N ASN A 131 -23.37 4.24 -15.69
CA ASN A 131 -24.03 3.29 -16.59
C ASN A 131 -23.74 1.81 -16.20
N PRO A 132 -24.54 0.85 -16.67
CA PRO A 132 -24.36 -0.57 -16.38
C PRO A 132 -23.04 -1.16 -16.87
N PHE A 133 -22.44 -0.62 -17.95
CA PHE A 133 -21.13 -1.07 -18.43
C PHE A 133 -19.99 -0.67 -17.48
N ALA A 134 -20.15 0.45 -16.76
CA ALA A 134 -19.22 0.92 -15.72
C ALA A 134 -19.25 0.04 -14.45
N ILE A 135 -20.18 -0.92 -14.33
CA ILE A 135 -20.17 -1.88 -13.22
C ILE A 135 -18.88 -2.71 -13.23
N LEU A 136 -18.34 -3.05 -14.40
CA LEU A 136 -17.09 -3.81 -14.49
C LEU A 136 -15.90 -3.02 -13.93
N SER A 137 -15.80 -1.72 -14.25
CA SER A 137 -14.75 -0.87 -13.70
C SER A 137 -14.95 -0.63 -12.21
N ALA A 138 -16.19 -0.53 -11.74
CA ALA A 138 -16.55 -0.43 -10.33
C ALA A 138 -16.10 -1.66 -9.52
N LEU A 139 -16.37 -2.86 -10.03
CA LEU A 139 -15.93 -4.12 -9.43
C LEU A 139 -14.41 -4.27 -9.44
N SER A 140 -13.77 -3.89 -10.55
CA SER A 140 -12.30 -3.86 -10.64
C SER A 140 -11.69 -2.90 -9.62
N TYR A 141 -12.30 -1.73 -9.42
CA TYR A 141 -11.88 -0.77 -8.42
C TYR A 141 -12.02 -1.34 -7.00
N ILE A 142 -13.17 -1.93 -6.65
CA ILE A 142 -13.37 -2.59 -5.34
C ILE A 142 -12.29 -3.65 -5.10
N LYS A 143 -11.98 -4.47 -6.12
CA LYS A 143 -10.94 -5.49 -6.02
C LYS A 143 -9.56 -4.87 -5.79
N LYS A 144 -9.22 -3.80 -6.52
CA LYS A 144 -7.95 -3.07 -6.39
C LYS A 144 -7.75 -2.56 -4.96
N ILE A 145 -8.69 -1.78 -4.44
CA ILE A 145 -8.55 -1.17 -3.09
C ILE A 145 -8.53 -2.22 -1.97
N LYS A 146 -9.24 -3.34 -2.14
CA LYS A 146 -9.17 -4.47 -1.20
C LYS A 146 -7.82 -5.17 -1.24
N GLN A 147 -7.25 -5.36 -2.43
CA GLN A 147 -5.92 -5.94 -2.57
C GLN A 147 -4.86 -5.03 -1.95
N GLU A 148 -4.93 -3.73 -2.19
CA GLU A 148 -4.01 -2.75 -1.57
C GLU A 148 -4.11 -2.75 -0.04
N SER A 149 -5.31 -2.97 0.51
CA SER A 149 -5.52 -3.17 1.96
C SER A 149 -4.86 -4.43 2.50
N LEU A 150 -4.98 -5.55 1.78
CA LEU A 150 -4.30 -6.80 2.14
C LEU A 150 -2.78 -6.66 2.06
N ASP A 151 -2.27 -5.98 1.04
CA ASP A 151 -0.84 -5.73 0.88
C ASP A 151 -0.31 -4.82 2.00
N TYR A 152 -1.09 -3.81 2.42
CA TYR A 152 -0.76 -3.00 3.60
C TYR A 152 -0.70 -3.87 4.85
N LYS A 153 -1.71 -4.72 5.08
CA LYS A 153 -1.75 -5.63 6.24
C LYS A 153 -0.50 -6.53 6.29
N ALA A 154 -0.10 -7.12 5.16
CA ALA A 154 1.08 -7.96 5.09
C ALA A 154 2.38 -7.18 5.40
N ARG A 155 2.48 -5.90 5.00
CA ARG A 155 3.61 -5.03 5.37
C ARG A 155 3.63 -4.72 6.86
N LEU A 156 2.46 -4.55 7.48
CA LEU A 156 2.31 -4.33 8.91
C LEU A 156 2.69 -5.57 9.73
N GLU A 157 2.26 -6.76 9.30
CA GLU A 157 2.63 -8.03 9.95
C GLU A 157 4.16 -8.25 9.92
N ARG A 158 4.84 -7.84 8.85
CA ARG A 158 6.32 -7.86 8.79
C ARG A 158 6.98 -6.87 9.75
N LEU A 159 6.34 -5.73 10.02
CA LEU A 159 6.80 -4.78 11.02
C LEU A 159 6.56 -5.31 12.43
N ASP A 160 5.40 -5.94 12.66
CA ASP A 160 5.09 -6.60 13.94
C ASP A 160 6.13 -7.66 14.29
N PHE A 161 6.46 -8.53 13.34
CA PHE A 161 7.53 -9.52 13.50
C PHE A 161 8.90 -8.88 13.80
N LEU A 162 9.23 -7.79 13.11
CA LEU A 162 10.49 -7.07 13.34
C LEU A 162 10.56 -6.51 14.76
N VAL A 163 9.51 -5.82 15.20
CA VAL A 163 9.42 -5.22 16.54
C VAL A 163 9.52 -6.29 17.62
N GLU A 164 8.87 -7.43 17.43
CA GLU A 164 8.96 -8.58 18.35
C GLU A 164 10.41 -9.09 18.46
N LYS A 165 11.10 -9.25 17.33
CA LYS A 165 12.50 -9.70 17.31
C LYS A 165 13.46 -8.68 17.91
N LEU A 166 13.26 -7.39 17.66
CA LEU A 166 14.07 -6.33 18.26
C LEU A 166 13.83 -6.24 19.77
N LYS A 167 12.61 -6.50 20.23
CA LYS A 167 12.29 -6.59 21.67
C LYS A 167 12.98 -7.79 22.31
N GLU A 168 12.96 -8.95 21.67
CA GLU A 168 13.74 -10.11 22.12
C GLU A 168 15.24 -9.75 22.23
N LYS A 169 15.79 -9.08 21.21
CA LYS A 169 17.21 -8.64 21.23
C LYS A 169 17.51 -7.68 22.39
N GLU A 170 16.66 -6.70 22.64
CA GLU A 170 16.83 -5.76 23.76
C GLU A 170 16.84 -6.50 25.09
N THR A 171 15.92 -7.46 25.30
CA THR A 171 15.91 -8.25 26.53
C THR A 171 17.16 -9.11 26.71
N LEU A 172 17.70 -9.67 25.62
CA LEU A 172 18.96 -10.44 25.67
C LEU A 172 20.14 -9.54 26.00
N LEU A 173 20.20 -8.33 25.43
CA LEU A 173 21.25 -7.34 25.74
C LEU A 173 21.14 -6.82 27.17
N ALA A 174 19.92 -6.64 27.70
CA ALA A 174 19.71 -6.29 29.10
C ALA A 174 20.25 -7.39 30.03
N THR A 175 19.95 -8.67 29.74
CA THR A 175 20.52 -9.78 30.51
C THR A 175 22.04 -9.88 30.38
N LEU A 176 22.61 -9.54 29.21
CA LEU A 176 24.05 -9.52 29.00
C LEU A 176 24.72 -8.43 29.85
N TYR A 177 24.13 -7.23 29.89
CA TYR A 177 24.62 -6.12 30.71
C TYR A 177 24.54 -6.43 32.22
N GLU A 178 23.50 -7.13 32.68
CA GLU A 178 23.39 -7.57 34.08
C GLU A 178 24.50 -8.56 34.47
N ILE A 179 24.91 -9.44 33.56
CA ILE A 179 25.98 -10.42 33.78
C ILE A 179 27.36 -9.75 33.66
N GLU A 180 27.52 -8.85 32.68
CA GLU A 180 28.78 -8.18 32.36
C GLU A 180 28.55 -6.66 32.17
N PRO A 181 28.62 -5.87 33.27
CA PRO A 181 28.45 -4.43 33.23
C PRO A 181 29.71 -3.76 32.69
N MET A 182 29.85 -3.77 31.37
CA MET A 182 30.90 -3.09 30.61
C MET A 182 30.30 -2.01 29.73
N ILE A 183 31.08 -0.94 29.48
CA ILE A 183 30.69 0.19 28.62
C ILE A 183 30.24 -0.30 27.24
N THR A 184 30.90 -1.31 26.68
CA THR A 184 30.53 -1.90 25.37
C THR A 184 29.13 -2.51 25.38
N ASN A 185 28.74 -3.18 26.46
CA ASN A 185 27.42 -3.80 26.61
C ASN A 185 26.35 -2.74 26.92
N GLU A 186 26.71 -1.70 27.67
CA GLU A 186 25.85 -0.54 27.94
C GLU A 186 25.51 0.23 26.64
N ASP A 187 26.52 0.52 25.82
CA ASP A 187 26.36 1.19 24.52
C ASP A 187 25.49 0.35 23.57
N ALA A 188 25.72 -0.97 23.52
CA ALA A 188 24.94 -1.88 22.70
C ALA A 188 23.46 -1.94 23.13
N LEU A 189 23.20 -1.98 24.43
CA LEU A 189 21.86 -1.92 24.99
C LEU A 189 21.17 -0.60 24.68
N TYR A 190 21.88 0.52 24.84
CA TYR A 190 21.36 1.86 24.56
C TYR A 190 20.94 2.00 23.08
N GLU A 191 21.79 1.57 22.14
CA GLU A 191 21.46 1.61 20.71
C GLU A 191 20.28 0.68 20.37
N ALA A 192 20.21 -0.51 20.97
CA ALA A 192 19.08 -1.42 20.79
C ALA A 192 17.76 -0.83 21.30
N GLN A 193 17.78 -0.14 22.44
CA GLN A 193 16.60 0.56 22.98
C GLN A 193 16.15 1.71 22.08
N LYS A 194 17.10 2.52 21.60
CA LYS A 194 16.82 3.61 20.66
C LYS A 194 16.21 3.09 19.36
N GLU A 195 16.77 2.01 18.82
CA GLU A 195 16.24 1.33 17.64
C GLU A 195 14.82 0.80 17.87
N LEU A 196 14.60 0.05 18.95
CA LEU A 196 13.29 -0.51 19.30
C LEU A 196 12.23 0.57 19.48
N ASN A 197 12.57 1.69 20.12
CA ASN A 197 11.67 2.83 20.29
C ASN A 197 11.27 3.44 18.94
N ALA A 198 12.21 3.56 18.00
CA ALA A 198 11.94 4.07 16.67
C ALA A 198 10.96 3.16 15.90
N PHE A 199 11.16 1.84 15.94
CA PHE A 199 10.26 0.88 15.29
C PHE A 199 8.90 0.76 15.98
N THR A 200 8.85 0.83 17.31
CA THR A 200 7.59 0.80 18.07
C THR A 200 6.73 2.02 17.73
N SER A 201 7.35 3.21 17.67
CA SER A 201 6.66 4.43 17.23
C SER A 201 6.12 4.29 15.81
N ALA A 202 6.92 3.73 14.89
CA ALA A 202 6.48 3.47 13.53
C ALA A 202 5.33 2.45 13.45
N GLN A 203 5.36 1.41 14.29
CA GLN A 203 4.32 0.40 14.38
C GLN A 203 2.99 1.00 14.85
N GLU A 204 3.00 1.86 15.86
CA GLU A 204 1.79 2.53 16.36
C GLU A 204 1.14 3.40 15.29
N ILE A 205 1.95 4.20 14.58
CA ILE A 205 1.46 5.04 13.48
C ILE A 205 0.94 4.15 12.34
N ALA A 206 1.68 3.10 11.94
CA ALA A 206 1.27 2.19 10.87
C ALA A 206 -0.02 1.43 11.20
N ARG A 207 -0.22 1.00 12.45
CA ARG A 207 -1.48 0.38 12.91
C ARG A 207 -2.64 1.34 12.83
N THR A 208 -2.43 2.58 13.26
CA THR A 208 -3.45 3.64 13.19
C THR A 208 -3.81 3.97 11.74
N SER A 209 -2.81 4.22 10.89
CA SER A 209 -2.96 4.44 9.45
C SER A 209 -3.69 3.29 8.76
N TYR A 210 -3.31 2.04 9.05
CA TYR A 210 -4.00 0.85 8.53
C TYR A 210 -5.47 0.82 8.94
N SER A 211 -5.77 1.06 10.22
CA SER A 211 -7.15 1.04 10.73
C SER A 211 -8.04 2.09 10.05
N LEU A 212 -7.49 3.28 9.78
CA LEU A 212 -8.18 4.34 9.04
C LEU A 212 -8.35 3.97 7.57
N TYR A 213 -7.32 3.39 6.96
CA TYR A 213 -7.36 2.94 5.57
C TYR A 213 -8.40 1.84 5.34
N VAL A 214 -8.49 0.84 6.23
CA VAL A 214 -9.52 -0.21 6.17
C VAL A 214 -10.93 0.41 6.21
N LYS A 215 -11.17 1.37 7.09
CA LYS A 215 -12.46 2.10 7.15
C LYS A 215 -12.75 2.84 5.84
N LYS A 216 -11.77 3.56 5.28
CA LYS A 216 -11.93 4.22 3.97
C LYS A 216 -12.25 3.21 2.85
N VAL A 217 -11.61 2.04 2.85
CA VAL A 217 -11.87 0.96 1.86
C VAL A 217 -13.27 0.37 2.03
N GLU A 218 -13.73 0.17 3.25
CA GLU A 218 -15.08 -0.30 3.56
C GLU A 218 -16.13 0.72 3.10
N GLU A 219 -15.96 2.00 3.46
CA GLU A 219 -16.85 3.09 3.03
C GLU A 219 -16.92 3.19 1.50
N ALA A 220 -15.77 3.15 0.82
CA ALA A 220 -15.70 3.15 -0.63
C ALA A 220 -16.39 1.92 -1.24
N THR A 221 -16.16 0.73 -0.68
CA THR A 221 -16.81 -0.51 -1.12
C THR A 221 -18.32 -0.42 -1.01
N ILE A 222 -18.84 0.08 0.13
CA ILE A 222 -20.27 0.26 0.35
C ILE A 222 -20.85 1.24 -0.68
N ARG A 223 -20.22 2.41 -0.85
CA ARG A 223 -20.67 3.44 -1.79
C ARG A 223 -20.73 2.92 -3.22
N VAL A 224 -19.65 2.30 -3.69
CA VAL A 224 -19.56 1.76 -5.05
C VAL A 224 -20.55 0.60 -5.24
N THR A 225 -20.73 -0.25 -4.23
CA THR A 225 -21.73 -1.33 -4.28
C THR A 225 -23.15 -0.76 -4.38
N GLN A 226 -23.47 0.30 -3.63
CA GLN A 226 -24.76 0.97 -3.74
C GLN A 226 -24.98 1.51 -5.16
N ASP A 227 -24.00 2.20 -5.74
CA ASP A 227 -24.07 2.68 -7.12
C ASP A 227 -24.28 1.53 -8.12
N ILE A 228 -23.56 0.41 -7.95
CA ILE A 228 -23.77 -0.82 -8.75
C ILE A 228 -25.22 -1.31 -8.61
N THR A 229 -25.77 -1.40 -7.39
CA THR A 229 -27.15 -1.87 -7.20
C THR A 229 -28.18 -0.97 -7.87
N VAL A 230 -27.97 0.35 -7.84
CA VAL A 230 -28.84 1.31 -8.53
C VAL A 230 -28.78 1.11 -10.04
N GLN A 231 -27.59 0.98 -10.61
CA GLN A 231 -27.42 0.77 -12.04
C GLN A 231 -27.92 -0.60 -12.49
N MET A 232 -27.78 -1.64 -11.67
CA MET A 232 -28.36 -2.96 -11.94
C MET A 232 -29.89 -2.92 -11.96
N LYS A 233 -30.52 -2.22 -11.01
CA LYS A 233 -31.99 -2.04 -11.02
C LYS A 233 -32.45 -1.30 -12.29
N ARG A 234 -31.72 -0.25 -12.69
CA ARG A 234 -31.99 0.47 -13.95
C ARG A 234 -31.86 -0.47 -15.15
N ALA A 235 -30.75 -1.20 -15.26
CA ALA A 235 -30.52 -2.17 -16.33
C ALA A 235 -31.61 -3.23 -16.42
N PHE A 236 -32.05 -3.76 -15.27
CA PHE A 236 -33.12 -4.75 -15.20
C PHE A 236 -34.45 -4.19 -15.72
N ASN A 237 -34.82 -2.97 -15.31
CA ASN A 237 -36.02 -2.31 -15.81
C ASN A 237 -35.97 -2.13 -17.33
N ILE A 238 -34.83 -1.69 -17.89
CA ILE A 238 -34.64 -1.59 -19.35
C ILE A 238 -34.83 -2.95 -20.02
N GLY A 239 -34.25 -4.00 -19.44
CA GLY A 239 -34.38 -5.37 -19.93
C GLY A 239 -35.83 -5.82 -20.02
N ILE A 240 -36.65 -5.51 -19.01
CA ILE A 240 -38.10 -5.79 -19.04
C ILE A 240 -38.78 -5.09 -20.22
N PHE A 241 -38.51 -3.79 -20.44
CA PHE A 241 -39.09 -3.06 -21.57
C PHE A 241 -38.72 -3.69 -22.92
N ILE A 242 -37.46 -4.10 -23.09
CA ILE A 242 -37.00 -4.79 -24.31
C ILE A 242 -37.73 -6.12 -24.49
N ILE A 243 -37.89 -6.92 -23.43
CA ILE A 243 -38.61 -8.20 -23.48
C ILE A 243 -40.07 -7.98 -23.91
N VAL A 244 -40.75 -6.97 -23.36
CA VAL A 244 -42.12 -6.63 -23.74
C VAL A 244 -42.22 -6.32 -25.23
N VAL A 245 -41.30 -5.51 -25.77
CA VAL A 245 -41.26 -5.18 -27.20
C VAL A 245 -41.04 -6.42 -28.08
N ILE A 246 -40.18 -7.34 -27.65
CA ILE A 246 -39.96 -8.62 -28.35
C ILE A 246 -41.24 -9.48 -28.34
N VAL A 247 -41.93 -9.57 -27.20
CA VAL A 247 -43.20 -10.31 -27.08
C VAL A 247 -44.28 -9.70 -27.99
N VAL A 248 -44.43 -8.38 -27.98
CA VAL A 248 -45.37 -7.67 -28.88
C VAL A 248 -45.02 -7.95 -30.34
N THR A 249 -43.74 -7.90 -30.70
CA THR A 249 -43.27 -8.24 -32.05
C THR A 249 -43.64 -9.66 -32.43
N PHE A 250 -43.51 -10.63 -31.52
CA PHE A 250 -43.91 -12.01 -31.75
C PHE A 250 -45.43 -12.14 -31.98
N LEU A 251 -46.24 -11.43 -31.20
CA LEU A 251 -47.70 -11.39 -31.38
C LEU A 251 -48.09 -10.77 -32.73
N LEU A 252 -47.45 -9.69 -33.14
CA LEU A 252 -47.69 -9.07 -34.46
C LEU A 252 -47.34 -10.02 -35.60
N LYS A 253 -46.23 -10.76 -35.51
CA LYS A 253 -45.88 -11.80 -36.49
C LYS A 253 -46.91 -12.92 -36.52
N PHE A 254 -47.40 -13.34 -35.36
CA PHE A 254 -48.44 -14.36 -35.27
C PHE A 254 -49.74 -13.91 -35.94
N ILE A 255 -50.16 -12.67 -35.71
CA ILE A 255 -51.32 -12.05 -36.37
C ILE A 255 -51.07 -11.95 -37.88
N ALA A 256 -49.94 -11.43 -38.33
CA ALA A 256 -49.61 -11.31 -39.75
C ALA A 256 -49.70 -12.67 -40.46
N LYS A 257 -49.23 -13.75 -39.82
CA LYS A 257 -49.32 -15.12 -40.35
C LYS A 257 -50.76 -15.62 -40.46
N ARG A 258 -51.64 -15.21 -39.54
CA ARG A 258 -53.04 -15.63 -39.52
C ARG A 258 -53.91 -14.89 -40.55
N TYR A 259 -53.63 -13.61 -40.82
CA TYR A 259 -54.50 -12.77 -41.67
C TYR A 259 -53.98 -12.54 -43.10
N VAL A 260 -52.66 -12.60 -43.33
CA VAL A 260 -52.09 -12.37 -44.66
C VAL A 260 -51.83 -13.71 -45.36
N LYS A 261 -52.73 -14.11 -46.26
CA LYS A 261 -52.63 -15.36 -47.04
C LYS A 261 -51.70 -15.27 -48.26
N ASP A 262 -51.41 -14.05 -48.73
CA ASP A 262 -50.54 -13.79 -49.87
C ASP A 262 -49.06 -13.78 -49.43
N ASN A 263 -48.24 -14.63 -50.05
CA ASN A 263 -46.84 -14.84 -49.66
C ASN A 263 -45.99 -13.56 -49.81
N GLU A 264 -46.22 -12.75 -50.85
CA GLU A 264 -45.43 -11.52 -51.06
C GLU A 264 -45.76 -10.45 -50.03
N ARG A 265 -47.05 -10.31 -49.70
CA ARG A 265 -47.52 -9.37 -48.68
C ARG A 265 -47.08 -9.79 -47.28
N PHE A 266 -47.10 -11.10 -46.99
CA PHE A 266 -46.62 -11.64 -45.71
C PHE A 266 -45.12 -11.40 -45.52
N TYR A 267 -44.31 -11.62 -46.55
CA TYR A 267 -42.88 -11.32 -46.52
C TYR A 267 -42.60 -9.84 -46.21
N THR A 268 -43.33 -8.94 -46.89
CA THR A 268 -43.20 -7.49 -46.69
C THR A 268 -43.62 -7.08 -45.27
N ALA A 269 -44.73 -7.60 -44.75
CA ALA A 269 -45.19 -7.34 -43.40
C ALA A 269 -44.16 -7.78 -42.34
N ASN A 270 -43.60 -8.98 -42.47
CA ASN A 270 -42.59 -9.48 -41.52
C ASN A 270 -41.29 -8.64 -41.56
N LYS A 271 -40.88 -8.17 -42.74
CA LYS A 271 -39.74 -7.26 -42.91
C LYS A 271 -39.98 -5.93 -42.18
N ILE A 272 -41.16 -5.33 -42.34
CA ILE A 272 -41.55 -4.10 -41.65
C ILE A 272 -41.59 -4.31 -40.13
N ILE A 273 -42.20 -5.40 -39.66
CA ILE A 273 -42.28 -5.73 -38.23
C ILE A 273 -40.87 -5.86 -37.62
N ASN A 274 -39.95 -6.55 -38.29
CA ASN A 274 -38.56 -6.67 -37.83
C ASN A 274 -37.84 -5.31 -37.80
N PHE A 275 -38.03 -4.49 -38.84
CA PHE A 275 -37.45 -3.16 -38.90
C PHE A 275 -37.94 -2.28 -37.73
N VAL A 276 -39.25 -2.22 -37.50
CA VAL A 276 -39.87 -1.49 -36.39
C VAL A 276 -39.37 -1.99 -35.04
N ASN A 277 -39.26 -3.32 -34.85
CA ASN A 277 -38.74 -3.91 -33.61
C ASN A 277 -37.30 -3.45 -33.31
N VAL A 278 -36.39 -3.54 -34.30
CA VAL A 278 -34.99 -3.10 -34.12
C VAL A 278 -34.93 -1.59 -33.83
N THR A 279 -35.69 -0.78 -34.55
CA THR A 279 -35.77 0.67 -34.31
C THR A 279 -36.28 0.99 -32.90
N LEU A 280 -37.32 0.31 -32.43
CA LEU A 280 -37.87 0.50 -31.08
C LEU A 280 -36.87 0.11 -29.98
N ILE A 281 -36.16 -1.02 -30.14
CA ILE A 281 -35.11 -1.44 -29.20
C ILE A 281 -34.00 -0.40 -29.15
N LEU A 282 -33.54 0.11 -30.30
CA LEU A 282 -32.52 1.15 -30.37
C LEU A 282 -32.97 2.43 -29.66
N LEU A 283 -34.22 2.84 -29.87
CA LEU A 283 -34.81 4.01 -29.24
C LEU A 283 -34.97 3.84 -27.72
N ILE A 284 -35.35 2.65 -27.23
CA ILE A 284 -35.40 2.36 -25.79
C ILE A 284 -34.02 2.46 -25.15
N LEU A 285 -32.99 1.90 -25.79
CA LEU A 285 -31.61 2.03 -25.31
C LEU A 285 -31.17 3.50 -25.31
N LEU A 286 -31.41 4.23 -26.40
CA LEU A 286 -31.08 5.65 -26.50
C LEU A 286 -31.74 6.46 -25.38
N PHE A 287 -33.04 6.26 -25.15
CA PHE A 287 -33.79 6.98 -24.13
C PHE A 287 -33.42 6.60 -22.70
N SER A 288 -33.04 5.35 -22.46
CA SER A 288 -32.67 4.96 -21.11
C SER A 288 -31.33 5.53 -20.64
N TYR A 289 -30.46 5.95 -21.56
CA TYR A 289 -29.13 6.48 -21.23
C TYR A 289 -29.02 8.00 -21.38
N ILE A 290 -30.07 8.67 -21.82
CA ILE A 290 -30.16 10.13 -21.76
C ILE A 290 -30.60 10.51 -20.33
N GLU A 291 -29.65 10.99 -19.52
CA GLU A 291 -29.94 11.47 -18.15
C GLU A 291 -30.85 12.71 -18.13
N ASN A 292 -30.99 13.43 -19.25
CA ASN A 292 -31.74 14.67 -19.35
C ASN A 292 -32.96 14.55 -20.29
N VAL A 293 -34.11 14.19 -19.73
CA VAL A 293 -35.42 14.11 -20.42
C VAL A 293 -35.76 15.41 -21.17
N SER A 294 -35.25 16.56 -20.73
CA SER A 294 -35.52 17.85 -21.36
C SER A 294 -35.00 17.96 -22.79
N TYR A 295 -33.82 17.40 -23.11
CA TYR A 295 -33.31 17.40 -24.49
C TYR A 295 -34.10 16.46 -25.39
N LEU A 296 -34.64 15.39 -24.81
CA LEU A 296 -35.46 14.40 -25.52
C LEU A 296 -36.78 15.02 -25.98
N VAL A 297 -37.47 15.77 -25.12
CA VAL A 297 -38.71 16.49 -25.48
C VAL A 297 -38.47 17.43 -26.66
N THR A 298 -37.33 18.13 -26.66
CA THR A 298 -36.95 19.05 -27.74
C THR A 298 -36.71 18.31 -29.07
N VAL A 299 -35.92 17.23 -29.06
CA VAL A 299 -35.64 16.43 -30.28
C VAL A 299 -36.90 15.77 -30.82
N LEU A 300 -37.76 15.22 -29.94
CA LEU A 300 -39.06 14.65 -30.35
C LEU A 300 -40.00 15.70 -30.92
N GLY A 301 -40.01 16.91 -30.35
CA GLY A 301 -40.79 18.04 -30.86
C GLY A 301 -40.40 18.38 -32.31
N PHE A 302 -39.10 18.46 -32.61
CA PHE A 302 -38.61 18.70 -33.97
C PHE A 302 -38.93 17.54 -34.93
N ALA A 303 -38.72 16.29 -34.50
CA ALA A 303 -39.04 15.12 -35.32
C ALA A 303 -40.55 15.05 -35.64
N SER A 304 -41.41 15.34 -34.65
CA SER A 304 -42.86 15.35 -34.83
C SER A 304 -43.32 16.41 -35.84
N ALA A 305 -42.72 17.61 -35.79
CA ALA A 305 -42.98 18.66 -36.77
C ALA A 305 -42.57 18.23 -38.19
N GLY A 306 -41.40 17.58 -38.35
CA GLY A 306 -40.94 17.06 -39.64
C GLY A 306 -41.86 15.98 -40.21
N ILE A 307 -42.29 15.02 -39.39
CA ILE A 307 -43.24 13.97 -39.81
C ILE A 307 -44.60 14.59 -40.16
N ALA A 308 -45.08 15.57 -39.38
CA ALA A 308 -46.34 16.26 -39.68
C ALA A 308 -46.32 16.99 -41.03
N ILE A 309 -45.19 17.63 -41.38
CA ILE A 309 -45.00 18.26 -42.69
C ILE A 309 -45.00 17.21 -43.80
N ALA A 310 -44.29 16.08 -43.61
CA ALA A 310 -44.21 15.03 -44.62
C ALA A 310 -45.55 14.29 -44.84
N MET A 311 -46.38 14.16 -43.80
CA MET A 311 -47.70 13.51 -43.89
C MET A 311 -48.83 14.46 -44.30
N LYS A 312 -48.55 15.77 -44.42
CA LYS A 312 -49.57 16.79 -44.73
C LYS A 312 -50.41 16.42 -45.95
N ASP A 313 -49.76 16.06 -47.05
CA ASP A 313 -50.45 15.77 -48.32
C ASP A 313 -51.26 14.48 -48.26
N TRP A 314 -50.84 13.50 -47.46
CA TRP A 314 -51.56 12.25 -47.26
C TRP A 314 -52.85 12.44 -46.45
N PHE A 315 -52.81 13.28 -45.40
CA PHE A 315 -53.99 13.65 -44.62
C PHE A 315 -54.96 14.56 -45.36
N MET A 316 -54.46 15.42 -46.25
CA MET A 316 -55.27 16.33 -47.06
C MET A 316 -55.88 15.66 -48.30
N SER A 317 -55.46 14.43 -48.60
CA SER A 317 -55.91 13.64 -49.76
C SER A 317 -56.99 12.60 -49.41
N ILE A 318 -57.48 12.58 -48.17
CA ILE A 318 -58.61 11.75 -47.73
C ILE A 318 -59.90 12.56 -47.72
#